data_AF-Q7N8W6-F1
#
_entry.id   AF-Q7N8W6-F1
#
_cell.length_a   1.000
_cell.length_b   1.000
_cell.length_c   1.000
_cell.angle_alpha   90.00
_cell.angle_beta   90.00
_cell.angle_gamma   90.00
#
_symmetry.space_group_name_H-M   'P 1'
#
loop_
_entity.id
_entity.type
_entity.pdbx_description
1 polymer ?
#
loop_
_entity_poly.entity_id
_entity_poly.type
_entity_poly.pdbx_seq_one_letter_code
_entity_poly.pdbx_strand_id
1 'polypeptide(L)'
;MGEKDTLIEQYLNAAKAWYESQRAQNGSINTNVMNVGLVVSRMIADGFPIDDGRLYSEGRSQVRGLSGNTIAKILEQHGETRLFTREGGRTSRGTIHLAVSFRDAMNGINRSSGATLNTNHLSLLLEDFFTNCVRIDYFDKQRITVDIETTKPVSSIISDILDAAAERSDKPTGVVLQHLIGAKLQLRFPEIKIGLDRANAADMQTDREGDFQVGTTAFHVTTAPMEKLVSRCVENKRAGYRPVILTLESKVLAARQMAENVGMSDQISVQAAEIFIGTNIEEIAIYESDRIRKGVAHLIRTYNERISNIEIDKSLMIDEPKWIVKLLSRD
;
A
#
# COMPACT_ATOMS: atom_id res chain seq x y z
N MET A 1 -2.95 35.15 5.83
CA MET A 1 -3.94 34.18 5.33
C MET A 1 -4.98 34.98 4.58
N GLY A 2 -4.86 35.04 3.26
CA GLY A 2 -5.65 35.96 2.44
C GLY A 2 -6.99 35.37 2.03
N GLU A 3 -7.93 36.22 1.62
CA GLU A 3 -9.26 35.82 1.09
C GLU A 3 -9.15 34.82 -0.09
N LYS A 4 -8.03 34.84 -0.83
CA LYS A 4 -7.71 33.87 -1.90
C LYS A 4 -7.44 32.45 -1.39
N ASP A 5 -6.68 32.32 -0.29
CA ASP A 5 -6.39 31.03 0.34
C ASP A 5 -7.69 30.40 0.85
N THR A 6 -8.58 31.25 1.38
CA THR A 6 -9.90 30.84 1.90
C THR A 6 -10.81 30.30 0.79
N LEU A 7 -10.77 30.86 -0.43
CA LEU A 7 -11.62 30.41 -1.53
C LEU A 7 -11.13 29.07 -2.11
N ILE A 8 -9.82 28.86 -2.28
CA ILE A 8 -9.27 27.56 -2.74
C ILE A 8 -9.65 26.45 -1.76
N GLU A 9 -9.52 26.70 -0.46
CA GLU A 9 -9.93 25.76 0.59
C GLU A 9 -11.42 25.39 0.49
N GLN A 10 -12.30 26.33 0.16
CA GLN A 10 -13.72 26.04 -0.05
C GLN A 10 -13.95 25.03 -1.19
N TYR A 11 -13.26 25.18 -2.32
CA TYR A 11 -13.35 24.22 -3.44
C TYR A 11 -12.81 22.85 -3.05
N LEU A 12 -11.66 22.78 -2.36
CA LEU A 12 -11.10 21.51 -1.90
C LEU A 12 -12.02 20.82 -0.88
N ASN A 13 -12.59 21.57 0.04
CA ASN A 13 -13.55 21.05 1.02
C ASN A 13 -14.84 20.57 0.35
N ALA A 14 -15.36 21.31 -0.63
CA ALA A 14 -16.52 20.88 -1.41
C ALA A 14 -16.22 19.60 -2.21
N ALA A 15 -15.02 19.49 -2.80
CA ALA A 15 -14.62 18.29 -3.53
C ALA A 15 -14.48 17.08 -2.61
N LYS A 16 -13.89 17.26 -1.42
CA LYS A 16 -13.81 16.23 -0.39
C LYS A 16 -15.18 15.80 0.09
N ALA A 17 -16.07 16.74 0.39
CA ALA A 17 -17.43 16.44 0.83
C ALA A 17 -18.23 15.71 -0.25
N TRP A 18 -18.12 16.14 -1.51
CA TRP A 18 -18.74 15.45 -2.64
C TRP A 18 -18.20 14.03 -2.79
N TYR A 19 -16.87 13.84 -2.75
CA TYR A 19 -16.26 12.52 -2.89
C TYR A 19 -16.71 11.55 -1.81
N GLU A 20 -16.69 11.97 -0.53
CA GLU A 20 -17.12 11.14 0.59
C GLU A 20 -18.62 10.84 0.57
N SER A 21 -19.46 11.73 0.01
CA SER A 21 -20.89 11.45 -0.18
C SER A 21 -21.18 10.26 -1.12
N GLN A 22 -20.19 9.87 -1.94
CA GLN A 22 -20.29 8.73 -2.86
C GLN A 22 -19.78 7.41 -2.25
N ARG A 23 -19.28 7.43 -1.01
CA ARG A 23 -18.76 6.23 -0.34
C ARG A 23 -19.89 5.27 0.04
N ALA A 24 -19.78 4.02 -0.39
CA ALA A 24 -20.74 3.00 -0.05
C ALA A 24 -20.65 2.64 1.45
N GLN A 25 -21.70 2.01 1.99
CA GLN A 25 -21.73 1.59 3.40
C GLN A 25 -20.58 0.65 3.79
N ASN A 26 -20.09 -0.15 2.84
CA ASN A 26 -18.95 -1.04 3.04
C ASN A 26 -17.59 -0.31 2.93
N GLY A 27 -17.58 1.02 2.80
CA GLY A 27 -16.39 1.85 2.68
C GLY A 27 -15.79 1.97 1.27
N SER A 28 -16.27 1.19 0.30
CA SER A 28 -15.76 1.23 -1.09
C SER A 28 -16.24 2.45 -1.86
N ILE A 29 -15.45 2.89 -2.84
CA ILE A 29 -15.80 3.95 -3.78
C ILE A 29 -15.72 3.43 -5.21
N ASN A 30 -16.75 3.75 -6.00
CA ASN A 30 -16.81 3.39 -7.41
C ASN A 30 -15.76 4.18 -8.21
N THR A 31 -14.98 3.51 -9.06
CA THR A 31 -13.94 4.15 -9.88
C THR A 31 -14.47 5.24 -10.82
N ASN A 32 -15.75 5.21 -11.19
CA ASN A 32 -16.38 6.28 -11.96
C ASN A 32 -16.40 7.62 -11.19
N VAL A 33 -16.49 7.59 -9.86
CA VAL A 33 -16.44 8.80 -9.02
C VAL A 33 -15.08 9.48 -9.16
N MET A 34 -14.00 8.69 -9.06
CA MET A 34 -12.63 9.17 -9.24
C MET A 34 -12.38 9.67 -10.67
N ASN A 35 -12.82 8.90 -11.68
CA ASN A 35 -12.69 9.28 -13.09
C ASN A 35 -13.38 10.62 -13.37
N VAL A 36 -14.60 10.81 -12.83
CA VAL A 36 -15.34 12.07 -12.94
C VAL A 36 -14.64 13.21 -12.21
N GLY A 37 -14.20 12.98 -10.98
CA GLY A 37 -13.45 13.95 -10.20
C GLY A 37 -12.27 14.50 -11.00
N LEU A 38 -11.41 13.62 -11.50
CA LEU A 38 -10.24 13.98 -12.31
C LEU A 38 -10.61 14.81 -13.55
N VAL A 39 -11.57 14.35 -14.37
CA VAL A 39 -11.89 15.02 -15.63
C VAL A 39 -12.63 16.35 -15.43
N VAL A 40 -13.53 16.44 -14.46
CA VAL A 40 -14.21 17.71 -14.16
C VAL A 40 -13.22 18.69 -13.51
N SER A 41 -12.29 18.21 -12.68
CA SER A 41 -11.19 19.02 -12.17
C SER A 41 -10.31 19.58 -13.29
N ARG A 42 -10.05 18.81 -14.34
CA ARG A 42 -9.36 19.31 -15.55
C ARG A 42 -10.14 20.42 -16.24
N MET A 43 -11.47 20.27 -16.35
CA MET A 43 -12.31 21.31 -16.95
C MET A 43 -12.25 22.64 -16.18
N ILE A 44 -12.04 22.62 -14.86
CA ILE A 44 -11.95 23.86 -14.07
C ILE A 44 -10.85 24.80 -14.60
N ALA A 45 -9.79 24.29 -15.22
CA ALA A 45 -8.74 25.11 -15.83
C ALA A 45 -9.29 26.19 -16.78
N ASP A 46 -10.30 25.86 -17.60
CA ASP A 46 -10.91 26.81 -18.54
C ASP A 46 -11.94 27.76 -17.89
N GLY A 47 -12.01 27.77 -16.56
CA GLY A 47 -12.81 28.70 -15.79
C GLY A 47 -14.21 28.20 -15.45
N PHE A 48 -15.05 29.14 -15.02
CA PHE A 48 -16.39 28.87 -14.50
C PHE A 48 -17.44 29.84 -15.06
N PRO A 49 -18.72 29.45 -15.08
CA PRO A 49 -19.24 28.14 -14.69
C PRO A 49 -18.82 27.04 -15.67
N ILE A 50 -18.80 25.80 -15.21
CA ILE A 50 -18.82 24.64 -16.12
C ILE A 50 -20.28 24.49 -16.53
N ASP A 51 -20.61 24.78 -17.78
CA ASP A 51 -21.97 24.66 -18.32
C ASP A 51 -22.21 23.30 -18.99
N ASP A 52 -23.43 23.07 -19.49
CA ASP A 52 -23.78 21.85 -20.23
C ASP A 52 -22.94 21.68 -21.51
N GLY A 53 -22.63 22.79 -22.18
CA GLY A 53 -21.79 22.79 -23.39
C GLY A 53 -20.39 22.29 -23.12
N ARG A 54 -19.85 22.51 -21.92
CA ARG A 54 -18.54 22.03 -21.48
C ARG A 54 -18.58 20.66 -20.84
N LEU A 55 -19.65 20.33 -20.11
CA LEU A 55 -19.78 19.05 -19.42
C LEU A 55 -20.04 17.88 -20.39
N TYR A 56 -20.89 18.09 -21.40
CA TYR A 56 -21.37 17.02 -22.27
C TYR A 56 -20.61 16.91 -23.59
N SER A 57 -20.48 15.69 -24.09
CA SER A 57 -20.17 15.41 -25.50
C SER A 57 -21.29 15.91 -26.43
N GLU A 58 -21.01 16.04 -27.74
CA GLU A 58 -21.95 16.59 -28.74
C GLU A 58 -23.33 15.87 -28.75
N GLY A 59 -23.35 14.55 -28.51
CA GLY A 59 -24.58 13.75 -28.41
C GLY A 59 -25.21 13.70 -27.02
N ARG A 60 -24.66 14.43 -26.03
CA ARG A 60 -25.10 14.47 -24.61
C ARG A 60 -25.22 13.10 -23.90
N SER A 61 -24.66 12.04 -24.50
CA SER A 61 -24.69 10.68 -23.96
C SER A 61 -23.47 10.33 -23.11
N GLN A 62 -22.46 11.20 -23.10
CA GLN A 62 -21.21 11.03 -22.35
C GLN A 62 -20.69 12.35 -21.79
N VAL A 63 -19.86 12.27 -20.75
CA VAL A 63 -19.08 13.39 -20.22
C VAL A 63 -17.94 13.71 -21.19
N ARG A 64 -17.76 14.99 -21.53
CA ARG A 64 -16.73 15.46 -22.45
C ARG A 64 -15.33 15.18 -21.90
N GLY A 65 -14.41 14.77 -22.76
CA GLY A 65 -13.00 14.55 -22.37
C GLY A 65 -12.76 13.28 -21.55
N LEU A 66 -13.81 12.61 -21.08
CA LEU A 66 -13.69 11.40 -20.28
C LEU A 66 -13.29 10.19 -21.14
N SER A 67 -12.09 9.67 -20.92
CA SER A 67 -11.56 8.45 -21.54
C SER A 67 -10.43 7.89 -20.69
N GLY A 68 -10.14 6.59 -20.81
CA GLY A 68 -9.00 5.98 -20.11
C GLY A 68 -7.67 6.66 -20.41
N ASN A 69 -7.44 7.06 -21.67
CA ASN A 69 -6.23 7.81 -22.07
C ASN A 69 -6.14 9.19 -21.41
N THR A 70 -7.27 9.91 -21.29
CA THR A 70 -7.28 11.20 -20.58
C THR A 70 -6.95 11.00 -19.12
N ILE A 71 -7.58 10.02 -18.48
CA ILE A 71 -7.37 9.72 -17.06
C ILE A 71 -5.92 9.33 -16.78
N ALA A 72 -5.36 8.44 -17.61
CA ALA A 72 -3.96 8.04 -17.49
C ALA A 72 -3.00 9.24 -17.58
N LYS A 73 -3.25 10.17 -18.51
CA LYS A 73 -2.46 11.40 -18.63
C LYS A 73 -2.58 12.32 -17.42
N ILE A 74 -3.77 12.46 -16.84
CA ILE A 74 -3.97 13.24 -15.61
C ILE A 74 -3.16 12.59 -14.48
N LEU A 75 -3.33 11.29 -14.26
CA LEU A 75 -2.62 10.56 -13.20
C LEU A 75 -1.10 10.65 -13.36
N GLU A 76 -0.57 10.47 -14.57
CA GLU A 76 0.86 10.56 -14.87
C GLU A 76 1.43 11.95 -14.55
N GLN A 77 0.69 13.02 -14.85
CA GLN A 77 1.09 14.39 -14.51
C GLN A 77 1.19 14.64 -13.00
N HIS A 78 0.48 13.84 -12.19
CA HIS A 78 0.52 13.88 -10.72
C HIS A 78 1.33 12.70 -10.13
N GLY A 79 2.16 12.04 -10.96
CA GLY A 79 3.13 11.03 -10.53
C GLY A 79 2.53 9.63 -10.28
N GLU A 80 1.34 9.32 -10.80
CA GLU A 80 0.74 7.98 -10.73
C GLU A 80 0.77 7.33 -12.12
N THR A 81 1.60 6.31 -12.29
CA THR A 81 1.85 5.65 -13.59
C THR A 81 1.17 4.29 -13.72
N ARG A 82 0.56 3.77 -12.64
CA ARG A 82 -0.13 2.47 -12.66
C ARG A 82 -1.41 2.54 -13.49
N LEU A 83 -1.76 1.43 -14.14
CA LEU A 83 -2.97 1.33 -14.94
C LEU A 83 -4.22 1.39 -14.05
N PHE A 84 -5.00 2.47 -14.15
CA PHE A 84 -6.22 2.65 -13.35
C PHE A 84 -7.46 2.00 -14.00
N THR A 85 -8.05 2.65 -15.02
CA THR A 85 -9.19 2.09 -15.76
C THR A 85 -9.00 2.26 -17.27
N ARG A 86 -9.30 1.21 -18.05
CA ARG A 86 -9.11 1.22 -19.51
C ARG A 86 -10.08 2.16 -20.23
N GLU A 87 -11.33 2.23 -19.77
CA GLU A 87 -12.39 3.03 -20.41
C GLU A 87 -12.58 4.41 -19.76
N GLY A 88 -11.97 4.68 -18.59
CA GLY A 88 -12.16 5.94 -17.88
C GLY A 88 -13.60 6.20 -17.44
N GLY A 89 -14.45 5.17 -17.32
CA GLY A 89 -15.88 5.34 -16.99
C GLY A 89 -16.74 5.88 -18.14
N ARG A 90 -16.20 5.97 -19.35
CA ARG A 90 -16.85 6.57 -20.53
C ARG A 90 -18.15 5.87 -20.95
N THR A 91 -18.25 4.56 -20.79
CA THR A 91 -19.42 3.75 -21.19
C THR A 91 -20.44 3.55 -20.06
N SER A 92 -20.14 4.04 -18.86
CA SER A 92 -21.03 3.92 -17.70
C SER A 92 -22.11 5.00 -17.73
N ARG A 93 -23.38 4.56 -17.64
CA ARG A 93 -24.54 5.46 -17.58
C ARG A 93 -24.57 6.31 -16.30
N GLY A 94 -23.97 5.82 -15.20
CA GLY A 94 -23.93 6.54 -13.93
C GLY A 94 -22.98 7.74 -13.92
N THR A 95 -22.01 7.76 -14.83
CA THR A 95 -20.95 8.78 -14.88
C THR A 95 -21.47 10.18 -15.16
N ILE A 96 -22.52 10.32 -15.97
CA ILE A 96 -23.16 11.63 -16.23
C ILE A 96 -23.73 12.21 -14.93
N HIS A 97 -24.46 11.41 -14.16
CA HIS A 97 -25.07 11.87 -12.91
C HIS A 97 -24.01 12.32 -11.90
N LEU A 98 -22.88 11.62 -11.85
CA LEU A 98 -21.72 12.00 -11.02
C LEU A 98 -21.09 13.31 -11.51
N ALA A 99 -20.92 13.47 -12.82
CA ALA A 99 -20.29 14.68 -13.37
C ALA A 99 -21.17 15.92 -13.18
N VAL A 100 -22.49 15.76 -13.32
CA VAL A 100 -23.47 16.80 -13.01
C VAL A 100 -23.40 17.17 -11.52
N SER A 101 -23.46 16.20 -10.61
CA SER A 101 -23.46 16.50 -9.18
C SER A 101 -22.15 17.14 -8.72
N PHE A 102 -21.00 16.72 -9.26
CA PHE A 102 -19.72 17.34 -8.92
C PHE A 102 -19.60 18.76 -9.49
N ARG A 103 -20.00 18.95 -10.76
CA ARG A 103 -20.09 20.28 -11.38
C ARG A 103 -20.95 21.21 -10.53
N ASP A 104 -22.12 20.76 -10.10
CA ASP A 104 -23.06 21.58 -9.32
C ASP A 104 -22.47 21.96 -7.97
N ALA A 105 -21.76 21.04 -7.30
CA ALA A 105 -21.02 21.32 -6.07
C ALA A 105 -19.94 22.40 -6.27
N MET A 106 -19.21 22.38 -7.40
CA MET A 106 -18.18 23.37 -7.70
C MET A 106 -18.78 24.73 -8.13
N ASN A 107 -19.79 24.72 -9.00
CA ASN A 107 -20.47 25.94 -9.47
C ASN A 107 -21.23 26.65 -8.34
N GLY A 108 -21.70 25.89 -7.33
CA GLY A 108 -22.47 26.42 -6.20
C GLY A 108 -21.66 27.22 -5.17
N ILE A 109 -20.32 27.25 -5.28
CA ILE A 109 -19.49 28.01 -4.33
C ILE A 109 -19.57 29.50 -4.65
N ASN A 110 -20.08 30.26 -3.69
CA ASN A 110 -20.27 31.70 -3.83
C ASN A 110 -18.93 32.44 -3.87
N ARG A 111 -18.74 33.26 -4.90
CA ARG A 111 -17.53 34.07 -5.08
C ARG A 111 -17.87 35.49 -4.71
N SER A 112 -17.30 36.00 -3.63
CA SER A 112 -17.34 37.42 -3.32
C SER A 112 -16.92 38.22 -4.56
N SER A 113 -17.72 39.23 -4.93
CA SER A 113 -17.42 40.06 -6.09
C SER A 113 -16.04 40.72 -5.92
N GLY A 114 -15.08 40.35 -6.76
CA GLY A 114 -13.69 40.86 -6.72
C GLY A 114 -12.61 39.82 -6.39
N ALA A 115 -12.96 38.62 -5.92
CA ALA A 115 -11.98 37.57 -5.64
C ALA A 115 -11.40 36.99 -6.95
N THR A 116 -10.13 37.26 -7.25
CA THR A 116 -9.42 36.64 -8.38
C THR A 116 -9.02 35.22 -8.03
N LEU A 117 -9.68 34.22 -8.63
CA LEU A 117 -9.34 32.80 -8.51
C LEU A 117 -8.45 32.36 -9.68
N ASN A 118 -7.28 31.81 -9.38
CA ASN A 118 -6.45 31.15 -10.39
C ASN A 118 -7.01 29.74 -10.65
N THR A 119 -7.79 29.59 -11.72
CA THR A 119 -8.49 28.35 -12.06
C THR A 119 -7.56 27.23 -12.49
N ASN A 120 -6.43 27.56 -13.14
CA ASN A 120 -5.39 26.58 -13.48
C ASN A 120 -4.75 25.98 -12.22
N HIS A 121 -4.43 26.83 -11.23
CA HIS A 121 -3.89 26.35 -9.97
C HIS A 121 -4.90 25.49 -9.19
N LEU A 122 -6.17 25.93 -9.14
CA LEU A 122 -7.23 25.14 -8.51
C LEU A 122 -7.44 23.78 -9.19
N SER A 123 -7.43 23.74 -10.53
CA SER A 123 -7.53 22.50 -11.31
C SER A 123 -6.43 21.51 -10.92
N LEU A 124 -5.17 21.96 -10.86
CA LEU A 124 -4.05 21.13 -10.43
C LEU A 124 -4.21 20.58 -9.00
N LEU A 125 -4.64 21.41 -8.04
CA LEU A 125 -4.85 20.97 -6.66
C LEU A 125 -5.97 19.94 -6.53
N LEU A 126 -7.06 20.11 -7.28
CA LEU A 126 -8.18 19.17 -7.27
C LEU A 126 -7.80 17.85 -7.95
N GLU A 127 -7.02 17.89 -9.03
CA GLU A 127 -6.51 16.68 -9.66
C GLU A 127 -5.53 15.91 -8.78
N ASP A 128 -4.64 16.59 -8.06
CA ASP A 128 -3.77 15.96 -7.07
C ASP A 128 -4.61 15.31 -5.96
N PHE A 129 -5.64 16.00 -5.46
CA PHE A 129 -6.59 15.44 -4.50
C PHE A 129 -7.25 14.15 -5.01
N PHE A 130 -7.80 14.15 -6.23
CA PHE A 130 -8.43 12.95 -6.79
C PHE A 130 -7.42 11.86 -7.16
N THR A 131 -6.19 12.21 -7.54
CA THR A 131 -5.10 11.26 -7.75
C THR A 131 -4.76 10.54 -6.44
N ASN A 132 -4.71 11.28 -5.33
CA ASN A 132 -4.53 10.69 -3.99
C ASN A 132 -5.72 9.81 -3.58
N CYS A 133 -6.95 10.19 -3.95
CA CYS A 133 -8.12 9.33 -3.77
C CYS A 133 -7.99 8.00 -4.55
N VAL A 134 -7.52 8.04 -5.80
CA VAL A 134 -7.27 6.84 -6.62
C VAL A 134 -6.20 5.94 -5.98
N ARG A 135 -5.13 6.53 -5.45
CA ARG A 135 -4.10 5.79 -4.71
C ARG A 135 -4.71 5.04 -3.52
N ILE A 136 -5.41 5.75 -2.65
CA ILE A 136 -5.89 5.23 -1.36
C ILE A 136 -7.08 4.26 -1.52
N ASP A 137 -8.09 4.65 -2.30
CA ASP A 137 -9.36 3.94 -2.35
C ASP A 137 -9.44 2.90 -3.49
N TYR A 138 -8.49 2.91 -4.42
CA TYR A 138 -8.39 1.89 -5.47
C TYR A 138 -7.10 1.09 -5.38
N PHE A 139 -5.94 1.69 -5.64
CA PHE A 139 -4.69 0.91 -5.75
C PHE A 139 -4.28 0.28 -4.42
N ASP A 140 -4.33 1.02 -3.32
CA ASP A 140 -3.97 0.50 -2.00
C ASP A 140 -5.04 -0.45 -1.42
N LYS A 141 -6.19 -0.58 -2.09
CA LYS A 141 -7.21 -1.61 -1.81
C LYS A 141 -7.01 -2.87 -2.66
N GLN A 142 -6.12 -2.85 -3.65
CA GLN A 142 -5.75 -4.05 -4.40
C GLN A 142 -4.70 -4.86 -3.65
N ARG A 143 -4.72 -6.16 -3.92
CA ARG A 143 -3.68 -7.07 -3.46
C ARG A 143 -2.33 -6.68 -4.06
N ILE A 144 -1.27 -6.99 -3.33
CA ILE A 144 0.10 -6.78 -3.77
C ILE A 144 0.34 -7.65 -5.00
N THR A 145 0.54 -7.02 -6.15
CA THR A 145 0.86 -7.70 -7.41
C THR A 145 2.36 -7.65 -7.63
N VAL A 146 2.97 -8.83 -7.79
CA VAL A 146 4.41 -9.01 -8.02
C VAL A 146 4.59 -10.18 -8.99
N ASP A 147 5.57 -10.07 -9.89
CA ASP A 147 5.93 -11.20 -10.75
C ASP A 147 6.86 -12.16 -9.99
N ILE A 148 6.39 -13.38 -9.76
CA ILE A 148 7.12 -14.38 -8.96
C ILE A 148 7.94 -15.26 -9.90
N GLU A 149 9.16 -14.82 -10.17
CA GLU A 149 10.14 -15.52 -11.00
C GLU A 149 10.94 -16.55 -10.19
N THR A 150 10.53 -17.81 -10.23
CA THR A 150 11.14 -18.90 -9.43
C THR A 150 12.54 -19.33 -9.89
N THR A 151 13.09 -18.69 -10.93
CA THR A 151 14.48 -18.85 -11.37
C THR A 151 15.44 -17.93 -10.63
N LYS A 152 14.93 -16.89 -9.96
CA LYS A 152 15.73 -16.01 -9.10
C LYS A 152 16.04 -16.72 -7.76
N PRO A 153 17.11 -16.33 -7.06
CA PRO A 153 17.28 -16.67 -5.65
C PRO A 153 16.04 -16.26 -4.85
N VAL A 154 15.64 -17.06 -3.86
CA VAL A 154 14.39 -16.76 -3.13
C VAL A 154 14.48 -15.43 -2.41
N SER A 155 15.66 -15.04 -1.91
CA SER A 155 15.87 -13.72 -1.30
C SER A 155 15.52 -12.56 -2.25
N SER A 156 15.85 -12.67 -3.53
CA SER A 156 15.48 -11.67 -4.54
C SER A 156 13.97 -11.61 -4.79
N ILE A 157 13.28 -12.75 -4.76
CA ILE A 157 11.80 -12.77 -4.82
C ILE A 157 11.20 -12.03 -3.60
N ILE A 158 11.81 -12.18 -2.42
CA ILE A 158 11.39 -11.44 -1.22
C ILE A 158 11.64 -9.94 -1.39
N SER A 159 12.79 -9.53 -1.95
CA SER A 159 13.05 -8.13 -2.29
C SER A 159 11.97 -7.56 -3.22
N ASP A 160 11.63 -8.27 -4.31
CA ASP A 160 10.60 -7.86 -5.27
C ASP A 160 9.24 -7.64 -4.58
N ILE A 161 8.87 -8.49 -3.61
CA ILE A 161 7.64 -8.33 -2.81
C ILE A 161 7.70 -7.09 -1.91
N LEU A 162 8.84 -6.86 -1.25
CA LEU A 162 9.00 -5.73 -0.33
C LEU A 162 9.04 -4.39 -1.07
N ASP A 163 9.65 -4.36 -2.26
CA ASP A 163 9.65 -3.21 -3.15
C ASP A 163 8.22 -2.91 -3.64
N ALA A 164 7.47 -3.92 -4.08
CA ALA A 164 6.06 -3.75 -4.45
C ALA A 164 5.20 -3.20 -3.29
N ALA A 165 5.50 -3.62 -2.06
CA ALA A 165 4.85 -3.05 -0.87
C ALA A 165 5.29 -1.61 -0.59
N ALA A 166 6.55 -1.25 -0.80
CA ALA A 166 7.09 0.08 -0.55
C ALA A 166 6.54 1.16 -1.51
N GLU A 167 6.12 0.75 -2.71
CA GLU A 167 5.49 1.62 -3.72
C GLU A 167 4.03 1.98 -3.42
N ARG A 168 3.39 1.31 -2.44
CA ARG A 168 2.04 1.69 -2.02
C ARG A 168 2.06 3.00 -1.22
N SER A 169 0.98 3.78 -1.30
CA SER A 169 0.97 5.11 -0.67
C SER A 169 0.94 5.03 0.87
N ASP A 170 0.36 3.95 1.40
CA ASP A 170 0.34 3.62 2.83
C ASP A 170 1.63 2.95 3.34
N LYS A 171 2.58 2.63 2.46
CA LYS A 171 3.90 2.04 2.77
C LYS A 171 3.84 0.88 3.79
N PRO A 172 3.05 -0.19 3.55
CA PRO A 172 2.85 -1.28 4.49
C PRO A 172 4.04 -2.24 4.60
N THR A 173 5.23 -1.87 4.07
CA THR A 173 6.42 -2.73 4.00
C THR A 173 6.77 -3.36 5.35
N GLY A 174 6.60 -2.65 6.47
CA GLY A 174 6.83 -3.22 7.81
C GLY A 174 5.89 -4.36 8.16
N VAL A 175 4.60 -4.20 7.87
CA VAL A 175 3.56 -5.22 8.10
C VAL A 175 3.78 -6.43 7.19
N VAL A 176 4.05 -6.17 5.90
CA VAL A 176 4.36 -7.20 4.90
C VAL A 176 5.59 -8.00 5.34
N LEU A 177 6.68 -7.32 5.73
CA LEU A 177 7.90 -7.95 6.21
C LEU A 177 7.64 -8.85 7.42
N GLN A 178 6.92 -8.35 8.42
CA GLN A 178 6.60 -9.11 9.64
C GLN A 178 5.79 -10.37 9.32
N HIS A 179 4.78 -10.28 8.44
CA HIS A 179 3.99 -11.46 8.06
C HIS A 179 4.77 -12.45 7.21
N LEU A 180 5.70 -12.01 6.35
CA LEU A 180 6.59 -12.90 5.60
C LEU A 180 7.53 -13.67 6.54
N ILE A 181 8.10 -12.98 7.54
CA ILE A 181 8.91 -13.61 8.60
C ILE A 181 8.08 -14.64 9.36
N GLY A 182 6.85 -14.27 9.76
CA GLY A 182 5.93 -15.17 10.45
C GLY A 182 5.58 -16.41 9.63
N ALA A 183 5.29 -16.24 8.34
CA ALA A 183 5.01 -17.34 7.41
C ALA A 183 6.21 -18.28 7.26
N LYS A 184 7.41 -17.71 7.10
CA LYS A 184 8.65 -18.49 7.08
C LYS A 184 8.85 -19.28 8.36
N LEU A 185 8.64 -18.67 9.53
CA LEU A 185 8.80 -19.34 10.81
C LEU A 185 7.81 -20.50 10.96
N GLN A 186 6.56 -20.34 10.49
CA GLN A 186 5.55 -21.40 10.50
C GLN A 186 5.95 -22.57 9.61
N LEU A 187 6.44 -22.29 8.40
CA LEU A 187 6.90 -23.35 7.49
C LEU A 187 8.10 -24.11 8.07
N ARG A 188 9.01 -23.42 8.75
CA ARG A 188 10.19 -24.06 9.35
C ARG A 188 9.88 -24.85 10.60
N PHE A 189 8.97 -24.35 11.43
CA PHE A 189 8.67 -24.90 12.74
C PHE A 189 7.19 -25.23 12.86
N PRO A 190 6.68 -26.24 12.13
CA PRO A 190 5.26 -26.55 12.09
C PRO A 190 4.69 -26.94 13.47
N GLU A 191 5.53 -27.50 14.34
CA GLU A 191 5.16 -27.90 15.71
C GLU A 191 5.23 -26.75 16.73
N ILE A 192 5.71 -25.57 16.33
CA ILE A 192 5.83 -24.40 17.20
C ILE A 192 4.75 -23.40 16.83
N LYS A 193 3.93 -23.00 17.80
CA LYS A 193 2.95 -21.93 17.61
C LYS A 193 3.66 -20.60 17.41
N ILE A 194 3.74 -20.15 16.16
CA ILE A 194 4.25 -18.82 15.82
C ILE A 194 3.17 -17.77 16.05
N GLY A 195 3.53 -16.65 16.68
CA GLY A 195 2.63 -15.56 17.02
C GLY A 195 1.77 -15.08 15.84
N LEU A 196 0.51 -14.75 16.14
CA LEU A 196 -0.50 -14.27 15.18
C LEU A 196 -0.96 -12.84 15.52
N ASP A 197 -0.17 -12.10 16.32
CA ASP A 197 -0.53 -10.76 16.74
C ASP A 197 -0.49 -9.79 15.54
N ARG A 198 -1.37 -8.78 15.56
CA ARG A 198 -1.33 -7.70 14.57
C ARG A 198 -0.02 -6.93 14.66
N ALA A 199 0.48 -6.44 13.53
CA ALA A 199 1.75 -5.71 13.47
C ALA A 199 1.81 -4.50 14.43
N ASN A 200 0.66 -3.89 14.75
CA ASN A 200 0.55 -2.73 15.64
C ASN A 200 0.28 -3.09 17.12
N ALA A 201 0.31 -4.37 17.52
CA ALA A 201 -0.02 -4.80 18.88
C ALA A 201 1.11 -4.62 19.91
N ALA A 202 2.03 -3.66 19.69
CA ALA A 202 3.14 -3.38 20.60
C ALA A 202 2.69 -2.90 22.00
N ASP A 203 1.44 -2.45 22.13
CA ASP A 203 0.89 -1.87 23.37
C ASP A 203 0.12 -2.86 24.25
N MET A 204 -0.07 -4.13 23.81
CA MET A 204 -0.64 -5.15 24.69
C MET A 204 0.48 -5.90 25.40
N GLN A 205 0.45 -5.92 26.74
CA GLN A 205 1.25 -6.80 27.58
C GLN A 205 1.08 -8.24 27.09
N THR A 206 2.03 -8.66 26.29
CA THR A 206 2.20 -10.02 25.80
C THR A 206 3.52 -10.48 26.41
N ASP A 207 3.62 -11.73 26.88
CA ASP A 207 4.86 -12.33 27.43
C ASP A 207 5.97 -12.51 26.36
N ARG A 208 5.93 -11.74 25.26
CA ARG A 208 6.86 -11.83 24.14
C ARG A 208 7.92 -10.76 24.25
N GLU A 209 9.16 -11.18 24.06
CA GLU A 209 10.31 -10.27 24.14
C GLU A 209 10.64 -9.60 22.79
N GLY A 210 9.94 -9.98 21.71
CA GLY A 210 10.03 -9.38 20.38
C GLY A 210 8.77 -9.64 19.56
N ASP A 211 8.80 -9.29 18.26
CA ASP A 211 7.68 -9.52 17.34
C ASP A 211 7.36 -11.01 17.21
N PHE A 212 8.40 -11.86 17.21
CA PHE A 212 8.28 -13.31 17.30
C PHE A 212 9.25 -13.87 18.33
N GLN A 213 8.91 -15.03 18.89
CA GLN A 213 9.77 -15.77 19.82
C GLN A 213 9.78 -17.25 19.47
N VAL A 214 10.99 -17.83 19.39
CA VAL A 214 11.19 -19.28 19.21
C VAL A 214 12.24 -19.73 20.22
N GLY A 215 11.83 -20.58 21.17
CA GLY A 215 12.66 -20.92 22.33
C GLY A 215 13.04 -19.66 23.12
N THR A 216 14.34 -19.48 23.36
CA THR A 216 14.91 -18.30 24.04
C THR A 216 15.35 -17.21 23.06
N THR A 217 15.00 -17.30 21.78
CA THR A 217 15.37 -16.29 20.77
C THR A 217 14.20 -15.35 20.49
N ALA A 218 14.44 -14.05 20.64
CA ALA A 218 13.48 -12.98 20.37
C ALA A 218 13.83 -12.30 19.04
N PHE A 219 12.91 -12.36 18.08
CA PHE A 219 13.07 -11.74 16.76
C PHE A 219 12.36 -10.39 16.75
N HIS A 220 13.12 -9.37 16.38
CA HIS A 220 12.69 -7.98 16.23
C HIS A 220 12.68 -7.65 14.74
N VAL A 221 11.52 -7.39 14.16
CA VAL A 221 11.35 -7.13 12.73
C VAL A 221 11.18 -5.63 12.51
N THR A 222 12.00 -5.03 11.65
CA THR A 222 11.90 -3.60 11.35
C THR A 222 12.40 -3.26 9.95
N THR A 223 11.75 -2.33 9.26
CA THR A 223 12.27 -1.73 8.03
C THR A 223 13.20 -0.54 8.30
N ALA A 224 13.20 -0.02 9.52
CA ALA A 224 13.97 1.13 9.96
C ALA A 224 14.46 0.89 11.40
N PRO A 225 15.65 0.31 11.60
CA PRO A 225 16.22 0.15 12.93
C PRO A 225 16.41 1.51 13.61
N MET A 226 16.08 1.58 14.90
CA MET A 226 16.17 2.80 15.73
C MET A 226 16.73 2.45 17.12
N GLU A 227 17.27 3.44 17.83
CA GLU A 227 17.88 3.25 19.15
C GLU A 227 16.97 2.53 20.15
N LYS A 228 15.66 2.87 20.16
CA LYS A 228 14.67 2.23 21.04
C LYS A 228 14.64 0.70 20.87
N LEU A 229 14.78 0.21 19.63
CA LEU A 229 14.83 -1.23 19.35
C LEU A 229 16.09 -1.88 19.93
N VAL A 230 17.23 -1.19 19.82
CA VAL A 230 18.50 -1.65 20.37
C VAL A 230 18.45 -1.68 21.90
N SER A 231 17.86 -0.66 22.54
CA SER A 231 17.62 -0.67 23.99
C SER A 231 16.79 -1.89 24.41
N ARG A 232 15.73 -2.22 23.67
CA ARG A 232 14.92 -3.42 23.93
C ARG A 232 15.74 -4.70 23.75
N CYS A 233 16.60 -4.78 22.75
CA CYS A 233 17.51 -5.92 22.58
C CYS A 233 18.48 -6.09 23.76
N VAL A 234 18.97 -4.99 24.33
CA VAL A 234 19.81 -5.01 25.54
C VAL A 234 19.05 -5.53 26.75
N GLU A 235 17.79 -5.10 26.94
CA GLU A 235 16.91 -5.63 27.98
C GLU A 235 16.70 -7.14 27.84
N ASN A 236 16.35 -7.61 26.63
CA ASN A 236 16.20 -9.02 26.33
C ASN A 236 17.46 -9.81 26.71
N LYS A 237 18.63 -9.28 26.35
CA LYS A 237 19.91 -9.93 26.64
C LYS A 237 20.16 -10.05 28.15
N ARG A 238 19.85 -9.00 28.92
CA ARG A 238 19.92 -9.02 30.40
C ARG A 238 18.93 -10.01 31.02
N ALA A 239 17.76 -10.17 30.40
CA ALA A 239 16.74 -11.15 30.79
C ALA A 239 17.04 -12.59 30.34
N GLY A 240 18.18 -12.86 29.69
CA GLY A 240 18.61 -14.19 29.28
C GLY A 240 18.13 -14.63 27.90
N TYR A 241 17.51 -13.74 27.13
CA TYR A 241 17.07 -14.00 25.76
C TYR A 241 18.16 -13.67 24.74
N ARG A 242 18.06 -14.28 23.55
CA ARG A 242 18.91 -14.00 22.39
C ARG A 242 18.19 -13.07 21.42
N PRO A 243 18.51 -11.76 21.38
CA PRO A 243 17.88 -10.84 20.43
C PRO A 243 18.44 -11.02 19.01
N VAL A 244 17.54 -11.03 18.04
CA VAL A 244 17.85 -11.03 16.60
C VAL A 244 17.06 -9.90 15.95
N ILE A 245 17.75 -8.94 15.35
CA ILE A 245 17.15 -7.89 14.52
C ILE A 245 17.11 -8.40 13.07
N LEU A 246 15.90 -8.49 12.54
CA LEU A 246 15.62 -8.81 11.14
C LEU A 246 15.18 -7.52 10.46
N THR A 247 16.00 -7.03 9.53
CA THR A 247 15.76 -5.77 8.82
C THR A 247 16.03 -5.90 7.33
N LEU A 248 15.67 -4.88 6.55
CA LEU A 248 15.95 -4.86 5.11
C LEU A 248 17.46 -4.97 4.88
N GLU A 249 17.87 -5.63 3.80
CA GLU A 249 19.28 -5.83 3.46
C GLU A 249 20.06 -4.51 3.44
N SER A 250 19.46 -3.47 2.85
CA SER A 250 20.01 -2.11 2.78
C SER A 250 20.19 -1.42 4.15
N LYS A 251 19.60 -1.95 5.22
CA LYS A 251 19.63 -1.41 6.58
C LYS A 251 20.48 -2.22 7.56
N VAL A 252 21.02 -3.38 7.13
CA VAL A 252 21.82 -4.25 7.99
C VAL A 252 23.06 -3.54 8.55
N LEU A 253 23.81 -2.81 7.72
CA LEU A 253 25.01 -2.12 8.17
C LEU A 253 24.68 -1.05 9.24
N ALA A 254 23.61 -0.29 9.02
CA ALA A 254 23.15 0.71 9.98
C ALA A 254 22.74 0.07 11.31
N ALA A 255 21.97 -1.02 11.28
CA ALA A 255 21.59 -1.75 12.50
C ALA A 255 22.81 -2.33 13.24
N ARG A 256 23.81 -2.85 12.53
CA ARG A 256 25.06 -3.34 13.13
C ARG A 256 25.82 -2.21 13.82
N GLN A 257 25.92 -1.04 13.19
CA GLN A 257 26.56 0.13 13.81
C GLN A 257 25.84 0.56 15.09
N MET A 258 24.50 0.52 15.11
CA MET A 258 23.75 0.85 16.33
C MET A 258 24.03 -0.15 17.47
N ALA A 259 24.15 -1.45 17.17
CA ALA A 259 24.54 -2.46 18.16
C ALA A 259 25.98 -2.24 18.66
N GLU A 260 26.89 -1.83 17.79
CA GLU A 260 28.27 -1.51 18.13
C GLU A 260 28.39 -0.30 19.07
N ASN A 261 27.62 0.75 18.81
CA ASN A 261 27.63 1.98 19.61
C ASN A 261 27.25 1.74 21.08
N VAL A 262 26.55 0.63 21.39
CA VAL A 262 26.19 0.23 22.76
C VAL A 262 27.02 -0.96 23.28
N GLY A 263 28.07 -1.36 22.56
CA GLY A 263 28.97 -2.46 22.95
C GLY A 263 28.32 -3.85 22.89
N MET A 264 27.39 -4.07 21.94
CA MET A 264 26.58 -5.29 21.84
C MET A 264 26.73 -5.99 20.48
N SER A 265 27.77 -5.68 19.69
CA SER A 265 28.00 -6.23 18.34
C SER A 265 28.05 -7.76 18.29
N ASP A 266 28.51 -8.41 19.36
CA ASP A 266 28.63 -9.87 19.50
C ASP A 266 27.43 -10.50 20.23
N GLN A 267 26.51 -9.68 20.77
CA GLN A 267 25.38 -10.13 21.58
C GLN A 267 24.02 -9.95 20.88
N ILE A 268 23.92 -9.03 19.92
CA ILE A 268 22.72 -8.79 19.12
C ILE A 268 23.01 -9.26 17.69
N SER A 269 22.29 -10.30 17.24
CA SER A 269 22.39 -10.73 15.84
C SER A 269 21.61 -9.78 14.95
N VAL A 270 22.20 -9.34 13.84
CA VAL A 270 21.53 -8.52 12.81
C VAL A 270 21.58 -9.27 11.49
N GLN A 271 20.44 -9.47 10.85
CA GLN A 271 20.34 -10.22 9.59
C GLN A 271 19.43 -9.51 8.59
N ALA A 272 19.78 -9.63 7.30
CA ALA A 272 18.89 -9.25 6.21
C ALA A 272 17.70 -10.21 6.20
N ALA A 273 16.50 -9.66 6.25
CA ALA A 273 15.27 -10.43 6.31
C ALA A 273 15.03 -11.23 5.02
N GLU A 274 15.39 -10.65 3.88
CA GLU A 274 15.33 -11.24 2.55
C GLU A 274 16.14 -12.54 2.50
N ILE A 275 17.39 -12.49 2.99
CA ILE A 275 18.27 -13.66 3.08
C ILE A 275 17.76 -14.64 4.14
N PHE A 276 17.35 -14.15 5.32
CA PHE A 276 16.82 -15.00 6.40
C PHE A 276 15.61 -15.82 5.96
N ILE A 277 14.74 -15.24 5.14
CA ILE A 277 13.60 -15.93 4.55
C ILE A 277 14.06 -16.85 3.43
N GLY A 278 14.80 -16.31 2.45
CA GLY A 278 15.18 -17.02 1.23
C GLY A 278 15.97 -18.29 1.51
N THR A 279 17.04 -18.19 2.29
CA THR A 279 17.88 -19.34 2.67
C THR A 279 17.05 -20.45 3.29
N ASN A 280 16.08 -20.12 4.15
CA ASN A 280 15.31 -21.15 4.82
C ASN A 280 14.31 -21.87 3.90
N ILE A 281 13.72 -21.16 2.93
CA ILE A 281 12.87 -21.80 1.92
C ILE A 281 13.70 -22.74 1.05
N GLU A 282 14.91 -22.32 0.65
CA GLU A 282 15.83 -23.15 -0.13
C GLU A 282 16.31 -24.38 0.67
N GLU A 283 16.61 -24.22 1.96
CA GLU A 283 16.95 -25.33 2.88
C GLU A 283 15.82 -26.34 3.03
N ILE A 284 14.58 -25.89 3.26
CA ILE A 284 13.40 -26.76 3.34
C ILE A 284 13.22 -27.53 2.02
N ALA A 285 13.49 -26.87 0.90
CA ALA A 285 13.46 -27.44 -0.43
C ALA A 285 14.66 -28.31 -0.79
N ILE A 286 15.64 -28.48 0.12
CA ILE A 286 16.92 -29.17 -0.11
C ILE A 286 17.66 -28.67 -1.35
N TYR A 287 17.49 -27.39 -1.69
CA TYR A 287 18.06 -26.73 -2.86
C TYR A 287 17.66 -27.31 -4.23
N GLU A 288 16.58 -28.09 -4.30
CA GLU A 288 16.05 -28.64 -5.55
C GLU A 288 15.05 -27.69 -6.20
N SER A 289 15.23 -27.33 -7.48
CA SER A 289 14.47 -26.26 -8.15
C SER A 289 12.95 -26.45 -8.11
N ASP A 290 12.44 -27.65 -8.38
CA ASP A 290 11.00 -27.93 -8.31
C ASP A 290 10.46 -27.82 -6.88
N ARG A 291 11.28 -28.19 -5.88
CA ARG A 291 10.93 -28.06 -4.47
C ARG A 291 11.01 -26.60 -3.99
N ILE A 292 11.96 -25.82 -4.50
CA ILE A 292 12.07 -24.38 -4.22
C ILE A 292 10.82 -23.69 -4.75
N ARG A 293 10.42 -23.99 -5.99
CA ARG A 293 9.17 -23.48 -6.58
C ARG A 293 7.97 -23.81 -5.70
N LYS A 294 7.87 -25.04 -5.20
CA LYS A 294 6.82 -25.44 -4.24
C LYS A 294 6.94 -24.71 -2.91
N GLY A 295 8.16 -24.52 -2.39
CA GLY A 295 8.43 -23.78 -1.15
C GLY A 295 8.01 -22.32 -1.23
N VAL A 296 8.33 -21.63 -2.33
CA VAL A 296 7.86 -20.27 -2.61
C VAL A 296 6.33 -20.22 -2.65
N ALA A 297 5.68 -21.19 -3.32
CA ALA A 297 4.22 -21.27 -3.35
C ALA A 297 3.62 -21.40 -1.94
N HIS A 298 4.18 -22.27 -1.10
CA HIS A 298 3.75 -22.44 0.30
C HIS A 298 3.99 -21.20 1.14
N LEU A 299 5.12 -20.48 0.93
CA LEU A 299 5.41 -19.24 1.64
C LEU A 299 4.33 -18.19 1.34
N ILE A 300 4.01 -17.97 0.07
CA ILE A 300 2.99 -16.98 -0.34
C ILE A 300 1.61 -17.37 0.20
N ARG A 301 1.22 -18.65 0.09
CA ARG A 301 -0.06 -19.12 0.62
C ARG A 301 -0.15 -18.93 2.14
N THR A 302 0.88 -19.34 2.87
CA THR A 302 0.96 -19.20 4.34
C THR A 302 0.91 -17.73 4.74
N TYR A 303 1.66 -16.86 4.04
CA TYR A 303 1.58 -15.41 4.23
C TYR A 303 0.16 -14.87 4.05
N ASN A 304 -0.51 -15.25 2.95
CA ASN A 304 -1.87 -14.83 2.65
C ASN A 304 -2.88 -15.30 3.69
N GLU A 305 -2.73 -16.54 4.18
CA GLU A 305 -3.54 -17.08 5.27
C GLU A 305 -3.33 -16.29 6.57
N ARG A 306 -2.10 -15.90 6.89
CA ARG A 306 -1.80 -15.01 8.04
C ARG A 306 -2.51 -13.67 7.90
N ILE A 307 -2.38 -12.99 6.76
CA ILE A 307 -3.08 -11.72 6.50
C ILE A 307 -4.60 -11.91 6.63
N SER A 308 -5.13 -12.99 6.06
CA SER A 308 -6.55 -13.33 6.12
C SER A 308 -7.05 -13.55 7.55
N ASN A 309 -6.24 -14.11 8.44
CA ASN A 309 -6.64 -14.40 9.81
C ASN A 309 -6.40 -13.23 10.78
N ILE A 310 -5.40 -12.39 10.52
CA ILE A 310 -4.89 -11.41 11.50
C ILE A 310 -5.32 -9.97 11.17
N GLU A 311 -5.14 -9.57 9.91
CA GLU A 311 -5.29 -8.18 9.49
C GLU A 311 -6.71 -7.87 9.02
N ILE A 312 -7.19 -6.64 9.23
CA ILE A 312 -8.48 -6.21 8.68
C ILE A 312 -8.32 -5.92 7.19
N ASP A 313 -7.21 -5.28 6.81
CA ASP A 313 -6.93 -4.92 5.43
C ASP A 313 -6.45 -6.13 4.62
N LYS A 314 -7.32 -6.64 3.75
CA LYS A 314 -7.02 -7.78 2.88
C LYS A 314 -6.26 -7.38 1.61
N SER A 315 -6.07 -6.09 1.37
CA SER A 315 -5.22 -5.62 0.27
C SER A 315 -3.74 -5.95 0.51
N LEU A 316 -3.36 -6.27 1.75
CA LEU A 316 -2.01 -6.69 2.10
C LEU A 316 -1.65 -8.10 1.59
N MET A 317 -2.64 -8.88 1.13
CA MET A 317 -2.40 -10.18 0.52
C MET A 317 -1.62 -10.02 -0.79
N ILE A 318 -0.78 -10.99 -1.10
CA ILE A 318 -0.08 -11.10 -2.38
C ILE A 318 -0.98 -11.87 -3.35
N ASP A 319 -1.10 -11.38 -4.59
CA ASP A 319 -1.80 -12.12 -5.62
C ASP A 319 -1.06 -13.41 -5.98
N GLU A 320 -1.77 -14.53 -5.93
CA GLU A 320 -1.21 -15.82 -6.29
C GLU A 320 -1.27 -16.02 -7.80
N PRO A 321 -0.11 -16.15 -8.49
CA PRO A 321 -0.12 -16.50 -9.90
C PRO A 321 -0.84 -17.84 -10.13
N LYS A 322 -1.43 -18.01 -11.32
CA LYS A 322 -2.19 -19.21 -11.68
C LYS A 322 -1.43 -20.52 -11.40
N TRP A 323 -0.10 -20.50 -11.53
CA TRP A 323 0.72 -21.67 -11.27
C TRP A 323 0.79 -22.04 -9.78
N ILE A 324 0.78 -21.07 -8.85
CA ILE A 324 0.71 -21.33 -7.40
C ILE A 324 -0.63 -22.00 -7.08
N VAL A 325 -1.73 -21.39 -7.54
CA VAL A 325 -3.09 -21.92 -7.31
C VAL A 325 -3.21 -23.35 -7.82
N LYS A 326 -2.74 -23.62 -9.04
CA LYS A 326 -2.75 -24.96 -9.64
C LYS A 326 -1.85 -25.95 -8.90
N LEU A 327 -0.66 -25.53 -8.49
CA LEU A 327 0.31 -26.37 -7.79
C LEU A 327 -0.25 -26.83 -6.45
N LEU A 328 -0.77 -25.91 -5.65
CA LEU A 328 -1.26 -26.18 -4.29
C LEU A 328 -2.67 -26.78 -4.24
N SER A 329 -3.45 -26.72 -5.34
CA SER A 329 -4.75 -27.42 -5.43
C SER A 329 -4.63 -28.93 -5.62
N ARG A 330 -3.42 -29.43 -5.87
CA ARG A 330 -3.12 -30.85 -6.15
C ARG A 330 -2.44 -31.56 -4.97
N ASP A 331 -2.08 -30.81 -3.96
CA ASP A 331 -1.52 -31.29 -2.69
C ASP A 331 -2.66 -31.49 -1.67
#